data_AF-W8GJL7-F1
#
_entry.id   AF-W8GJL7-F1
#
_cell.length_a   1.000
_cell.length_b   1.000
_cell.length_c   1.000
_cell.angle_alpha   90.00
_cell.angle_beta   90.00
_cell.angle_gamma   90.00
#
_symmetry.space_group_name_H-M   'P 1'
#
loop_
_entity.id
_entity.type
_entity.pdbx_description
1 polymer ?
#
loop_
_entity_poly.entity_id
_entity_poly.type
_entity_poly.pdbx_seq_one_letter_code
_entity_poly.pdbx_strand_id
1 'polypeptide(L)'
;MTTAEALTLSLIIVSIISVLILIIVNVRIHYIKKKYLKNNNFLKNDLKKAKNSIINQEANIDFKNDQDYFNYFNLLSIEELRKALINLDINFNDKNDKNELIELLIKKLNNDKNEK
;
A
#
# COMPACT_ATOMS: atom_id res chain seq x y z
N MET A 1 23.06 -43.15 -37.26
CA MET A 1 22.18 -42.66 -36.19
C MET A 1 20.77 -43.01 -36.59
N THR A 2 20.11 -43.87 -35.83
CA THR A 2 18.73 -44.28 -36.10
C THR A 2 17.76 -43.16 -35.68
N THR A 3 16.55 -43.15 -36.24
CA THR A 3 15.50 -42.18 -35.86
C THR A 3 15.13 -42.28 -34.38
N ALA A 4 15.19 -43.48 -33.80
CA ALA A 4 14.96 -43.73 -32.37
C ALA A 4 16.06 -43.12 -31.48
N GLU A 5 17.33 -43.24 -31.88
CA GLU A 5 18.47 -42.59 -31.21
C GLU A 5 18.34 -41.06 -31.25
N ALA A 6 17.91 -40.50 -32.39
CA ALA A 6 17.69 -39.06 -32.53
C ALA A 6 16.58 -38.53 -31.62
N LEU A 7 15.48 -39.28 -31.51
CA LEU A 7 14.34 -38.93 -30.67
C LEU A 7 14.69 -39.02 -29.18
N THR A 8 15.50 -40.01 -28.79
CA THR A 8 15.95 -40.17 -27.41
C THR A 8 16.92 -39.04 -27.01
N LEU A 9 17.84 -38.68 -27.91
CA LEU A 9 18.77 -37.58 -27.68
C LEU A 9 18.04 -36.22 -27.56
N SER A 10 17.01 -35.98 -28.38
CA SER A 10 16.23 -34.74 -28.29
C SER A 10 15.41 -34.65 -27.01
N LEU A 11 14.83 -35.75 -26.53
CA LEU A 11 14.15 -35.84 -25.24
C LEU A 11 15.07 -35.52 -24.05
N ILE A 12 16.30 -36.05 -24.07
CA ILE A 12 17.31 -35.76 -23.05
C ILE A 12 17.65 -34.26 -23.04
N ILE A 13 17.88 -33.67 -24.21
CA ILE A 13 18.21 -32.24 -24.33
C ILE A 13 17.06 -31.36 -23.81
N VAL A 14 15.81 -31.65 -24.21
CA VAL A 14 14.63 -30.91 -23.73
C VAL A 14 14.51 -31.02 -22.20
N SER A 15 14.70 -32.22 -21.64
CA SER A 15 14.67 -32.44 -20.20
C SER A 15 15.72 -31.61 -19.46
N ILE A 16 16.96 -31.56 -19.96
CA ILE A 16 18.04 -30.77 -19.34
C ILE A 16 17.71 -29.27 -19.40
N ILE A 17 17.22 -28.79 -20.54
CA ILE A 17 16.83 -27.38 -20.73
C ILE A 17 15.69 -27.00 -19.76
N SER A 18 14.69 -27.86 -19.60
CA SER A 18 13.58 -27.62 -18.67
C SER A 18 14.07 -27.48 -17.22
N VAL A 19 15.00 -28.32 -16.78
CA VAL A 19 15.60 -28.22 -15.43
C VAL A 19 16.40 -26.92 -15.27
N LEU A 20 17.17 -26.51 -16.27
CA LEU A 20 17.92 -25.25 -16.23
C LEU A 20 17.00 -24.03 -16.12
N ILE A 21 15.89 -24.00 -16.84
CA ILE A 21 14.89 -22.93 -16.74
C ILE A 21 14.32 -22.85 -15.33
N LEU A 22 13.95 -24.00 -14.72
CA LEU A 22 13.44 -24.04 -13.36
C LEU A 22 14.47 -23.50 -12.33
N ILE A 23 15.74 -23.85 -12.49
CA ILE A 23 16.83 -23.32 -11.62
C ILE A 23 16.91 -21.80 -11.73
N ILE A 24 16.93 -21.24 -12.95
CA ILE A 24 17.02 -19.79 -13.17
C ILE A 24 15.82 -19.06 -12.56
N VAL A 25 14.60 -19.59 -12.76
CA VAL A 25 13.38 -19.02 -12.19
C VAL A 25 13.43 -19.06 -10.66
N ASN A 26 13.85 -20.17 -10.07
CA ASN A 26 13.94 -20.31 -8.62
C ASN A 26 14.97 -19.34 -8.01
N VAL A 27 16.14 -19.18 -8.66
CA VAL A 27 17.14 -18.19 -8.25
C VAL A 27 16.60 -16.77 -8.35
N ARG A 28 15.86 -16.42 -9.42
CA ARG A 28 15.20 -15.11 -9.54
C ARG A 28 14.17 -14.87 -8.43
N ILE A 29 13.33 -15.86 -8.13
CA ILE A 29 12.35 -15.78 -7.04
C ILE A 29 13.07 -15.59 -5.70
N HIS A 30 14.15 -16.34 -5.43
CA HIS A 30 14.95 -16.18 -4.23
C HIS A 30 15.53 -14.76 -4.12
N TYR A 31 16.12 -14.24 -5.20
CA TYR A 31 16.71 -12.90 -5.21
C TYR A 31 15.67 -11.80 -4.98
N ILE A 32 14.52 -11.91 -5.64
CA ILE A 32 13.36 -11.04 -5.43
C ILE A 32 12.93 -11.12 -3.95
N LYS A 33 12.64 -12.32 -3.45
CA LYS A 33 12.21 -12.53 -2.06
C LYS A 33 13.22 -11.94 -1.06
N LYS A 34 14.52 -12.12 -1.29
CA LYS A 34 15.61 -11.56 -0.47
C LYS A 34 15.64 -10.03 -0.52
N LYS A 35 15.42 -9.42 -1.69
CA LYS A 35 15.32 -7.97 -1.86
C LYS A 35 14.12 -7.40 -1.09
N TYR A 36 12.95 -8.01 -1.20
CA TYR A 36 11.73 -7.54 -0.54
C TYR A 36 11.69 -7.88 0.97
N LEU A 37 12.36 -8.94 1.42
CA LEU A 37 12.48 -9.24 2.86
C LEU A 37 13.29 -8.17 3.61
N LYS A 38 14.33 -7.61 3.00
CA LYS A 38 15.12 -6.52 3.60
C LYS A 38 14.29 -5.25 3.81
N ASN A 39 13.36 -4.94 2.90
CA ASN A 39 12.48 -3.77 3.02
C ASN A 39 11.35 -3.96 4.04
N ASN A 40 10.99 -5.20 4.42
CA ASN A 40 10.00 -5.42 5.47
C ASN A 40 10.49 -5.06 6.88
N ASN A 41 11.81 -5.13 7.12
CA ASN A 41 12.38 -4.63 8.39
C ASN A 41 12.40 -3.09 8.43
N PHE A 42 12.60 -2.44 7.28
CA PHE A 42 12.48 -0.99 7.16
C PHE A 42 11.03 -0.54 7.42
N LEU A 43 10.05 -1.17 6.74
CA LEU A 43 8.63 -0.90 6.98
C LEU A 43 8.21 -1.18 8.43
N LYS A 44 8.67 -2.27 9.05
CA LYS A 44 8.36 -2.57 10.47
C LYS A 44 8.92 -1.51 11.42
N ASN A 45 10.10 -0.97 11.14
CA ASN A 45 10.70 0.07 11.97
C ASN A 45 10.01 1.43 11.77
N ASP A 46 9.63 1.78 10.53
CA ASP A 46 8.85 2.99 10.25
C ASP A 46 7.43 2.89 10.80
N LEU A 47 6.78 1.72 10.73
CA LEU A 47 5.48 1.48 11.38
C LEU A 47 5.59 1.52 12.90
N LYS A 48 6.69 1.06 13.49
CA LYS A 48 6.92 1.15 14.94
C LYS A 48 7.23 2.59 15.37
N LYS A 49 7.93 3.37 14.53
CA LYS A 49 8.19 4.80 14.75
C LYS A 49 6.91 5.63 14.57
N ALA A 50 6.11 5.36 13.55
CA ALA A 50 4.79 5.96 13.35
C ALA A 50 3.82 5.59 14.47
N LYS A 51 3.77 4.31 14.86
CA LYS A 51 2.98 3.86 16.01
C LYS A 51 3.41 4.53 17.32
N ASN A 52 4.72 4.67 17.57
CA ASN A 52 5.21 5.40 18.75
C ASN A 52 5.01 6.93 18.64
N SER A 53 4.97 7.49 17.43
CA SER A 53 4.61 8.89 17.18
C SER A 53 3.13 9.15 17.41
N ILE A 54 2.26 8.21 17.03
CA ILE A 54 0.80 8.29 17.19
C ILE A 54 0.42 8.00 18.66
N ILE A 55 1.09 7.06 19.33
CA ILE A 55 0.85 6.77 20.75
C ILE A 55 1.36 7.90 21.66
N ASN A 56 2.45 8.59 21.31
CA ASN A 56 2.83 9.84 22.00
C ASN A 56 1.97 11.05 21.59
N GLN A 57 1.10 10.90 20.58
CA GLN A 57 0.02 11.86 20.24
C GLN A 57 -1.30 11.53 20.95
N GLU A 58 -1.31 10.65 21.95
CA GLU A 58 -2.29 10.72 23.06
C GLU A 58 -2.08 11.98 23.94
N ALA A 59 -1.45 13.02 23.39
CA ALA A 59 -1.59 14.39 23.85
C ALA A 59 -3.00 14.89 23.51
N ASN A 60 -4.00 14.40 24.23
CA ASN A 60 -5.24 15.11 24.57
C ASN A 60 -5.67 16.16 23.53
N ILE A 61 -5.95 15.74 22.30
CA ILE A 61 -6.37 16.65 21.22
C ILE A 61 -7.85 16.93 21.43
N ASP A 62 -8.13 17.96 22.22
CA ASP A 62 -9.46 18.57 22.30
C ASP A 62 -9.69 19.33 20.99
N PHE A 63 -10.26 18.65 19.98
CA PHE A 63 -10.58 19.23 18.68
C PHE A 63 -11.65 20.32 18.85
N LYS A 64 -11.23 21.58 19.02
CA LYS A 64 -12.14 22.70 19.32
C LYS A 64 -12.58 23.47 18.08
N ASN A 65 -11.84 23.40 16.99
CA ASN A 65 -12.11 24.22 15.81
C ASN A 65 -11.83 23.48 14.49
N ASP A 66 -12.31 24.06 13.38
CA ASP A 66 -12.11 23.54 12.03
C ASP A 66 -10.63 23.48 11.63
N GLN A 67 -9.79 24.35 12.21
CA GLN A 67 -8.35 24.37 11.95
C GLN A 67 -7.65 23.13 12.52
N ASP A 68 -8.09 22.61 13.67
CA ASP A 68 -7.54 21.40 14.28
C ASP A 68 -7.89 20.17 13.42
N TYR A 69 -9.12 20.11 12.91
CA TYR A 69 -9.54 19.09 11.94
C TYR A 69 -8.77 19.20 10.64
N PHE A 70 -8.57 20.42 10.13
CA PHE A 70 -7.79 20.65 8.92
C PHE A 70 -6.35 20.17 9.10
N ASN A 71 -5.71 20.54 10.20
CA ASN A 71 -4.34 20.13 10.50
C ASN A 71 -4.22 18.61 10.60
N TYR A 72 -5.19 17.96 11.26
CA TYR A 72 -5.25 16.50 11.36
C TYR A 72 -5.42 15.82 9.99
N PHE A 73 -6.41 16.23 9.20
CA PHE A 73 -6.65 15.65 7.89
C PHE A 73 -5.53 15.95 6.89
N ASN A 74 -4.82 17.06 7.05
CA ASN A 74 -3.66 17.37 6.22
C ASN A 74 -2.47 16.41 6.48
N LEU A 75 -2.42 15.71 7.61
CA LEU A 75 -1.44 14.65 7.84
C LEU A 75 -1.74 13.39 7.01
N LEU A 76 -2.97 13.21 6.55
CA LEU A 76 -3.38 12.06 5.74
C LEU A 76 -2.95 12.22 4.28
N SER A 77 -2.75 11.09 3.61
CA SER A 77 -2.55 11.05 2.16
C SER A 77 -3.85 11.33 1.40
N ILE A 78 -3.74 11.78 0.14
CA ILE A 78 -4.91 12.02 -0.73
C ILE A 78 -5.76 10.74 -0.87
N GLU A 79 -5.13 9.57 -0.95
CA GLU A 79 -5.85 8.30 -1.06
C GLU A 79 -6.65 7.97 0.21
N GLU A 80 -6.10 8.25 1.39
CA GLU A 80 -6.80 8.08 2.67
C GLU A 80 -7.99 9.04 2.80
N LEU A 81 -7.83 10.29 2.34
CA LEU A 81 -8.92 11.27 2.31
C LEU A 81 -10.05 10.83 1.37
N ARG A 82 -9.71 10.33 0.17
CA ARG A 82 -10.69 9.78 -0.78
C ARG A 82 -11.44 8.58 -0.19
N LYS A 83 -10.74 7.64 0.45
CA LYS A 83 -11.37 6.50 1.14
C LYS A 83 -12.31 6.95 2.25
N ALA A 84 -11.93 7.96 3.03
CA ALA A 84 -12.78 8.52 4.07
C ALA A 84 -14.06 9.14 3.48
N LEU A 85 -13.96 9.88 2.36
CA LEU A 85 -15.11 10.46 1.67
C LEU A 85 -16.06 9.37 1.11
N ILE A 86 -15.51 8.30 0.51
CA ILE A 86 -16.30 7.14 0.05
C ILE A 86 -17.05 6.50 1.22
N ASN A 87 -16.38 6.27 2.35
CA ASN A 87 -16.99 5.63 3.51
C ASN A 87 -18.10 6.48 4.17
N LEU A 88 -18.08 7.79 3.95
CA LEU A 88 -19.07 8.74 4.47
C LEU A 88 -20.17 9.09 3.44
N ASP A 89 -20.20 8.38 2.30
CA ASP A 89 -21.10 8.63 1.18
C ASP A 89 -21.06 10.10 0.68
N ILE A 90 -19.89 10.73 0.73
CA ILE A 90 -19.68 12.10 0.26
C ILE A 90 -19.22 12.04 -1.20
N ASN A 91 -19.98 12.67 -2.09
CA ASN A 91 -19.56 12.84 -3.48
C ASN A 91 -18.37 13.81 -3.57
N PHE A 92 -17.30 13.36 -4.23
CA PHE A 92 -16.14 14.17 -4.59
C PHE A 92 -15.75 13.88 -6.04
N ASN A 93 -15.03 14.80 -6.68
CA ASN A 93 -14.52 14.62 -8.04
C ASN A 93 -13.03 14.23 -7.96
N ASP A 94 -12.59 13.35 -8.86
CA ASP A 94 -11.20 12.88 -8.92
C ASP A 94 -10.18 14.00 -9.21
N LYS A 95 -10.66 15.12 -9.75
CA LYS A 95 -9.87 16.35 -9.95
C LYS A 95 -9.70 17.19 -8.69
N ASN A 96 -10.42 16.88 -7.61
CA ASN A 96 -10.34 17.67 -6.39
C ASN A 96 -8.94 17.61 -5.81
N ASP A 97 -8.45 18.77 -5.41
CA ASP A 97 -7.18 18.87 -4.73
C ASP A 97 -7.28 18.37 -3.28
N LYS A 98 -6.13 18.24 -2.62
CA LYS A 98 -6.09 17.73 -1.25
C LYS A 98 -6.90 18.60 -0.29
N ASN A 99 -6.90 19.92 -0.47
CA ASN A 99 -7.55 20.85 0.44
C ASN A 99 -9.07 20.78 0.30
N GLU A 100 -9.58 20.71 -0.93
CA GLU A 100 -11.00 20.52 -1.22
C GLU A 100 -11.54 19.22 -0.62
N LEU A 101 -10.76 18.13 -0.65
CA LEU A 101 -11.15 16.87 0.00
C LEU A 101 -11.24 17.02 1.53
N ILE A 102 -10.32 17.78 2.14
CA ILE A 102 -10.33 18.06 3.58
C ILE A 102 -11.53 18.93 3.96
N GLU A 103 -11.82 19.97 3.17
CA GLU A 103 -12.98 20.84 3.40
C GLU A 103 -14.30 20.07 3.36
N LEU A 104 -14.45 19.12 2.42
CA LEU A 104 -15.62 18.26 2.35
C LEU A 104 -15.80 17.41 3.62
N LEU A 105 -14.72 16.87 4.17
CA LEU A 105 -14.74 16.09 5.42
C LEU A 105 -15.10 16.96 6.63
N ILE A 106 -14.52 18.15 6.75
CA ILE A 106 -14.83 19.11 7.83
C ILE A 106 -16.29 19.54 7.75
N LYS A 107 -16.79 19.84 6.54
CA LYS A 107 -18.18 20.22 6.32
C LYS A 107 -19.14 19.12 6.74
N LYS A 108 -18.84 17.85 6.44
CA LYS A 108 -19.65 16.71 6.90
C LYS A 108 -19.65 16.61 8.43
N LEU A 109 -18.49 16.73 9.07
CA LEU A 109 -18.39 16.69 10.53
C LEU A 109 -19.20 17.80 11.21
N ASN A 110 -19.19 19.00 10.66
CA ASN A 110 -19.94 20.13 11.21
C ASN A 110 -21.45 20.01 10.98
N ASN A 111 -21.88 19.47 9.84
CA ASN A 111 -23.29 19.15 9.61
C ASN A 111 -23.80 18.09 10.61
N ASP A 112 -23.04 17.03 10.83
CA ASP A 112 -23.41 15.96 11.77
C ASP A 112 -23.38 16.43 13.24
N LYS A 113 -22.63 17.50 13.56
CA LYS A 113 -22.67 18.18 14.87
C LYS A 113 -23.90 19.06 15.06
N ASN A 114 -24.38 19.71 14.01
CA ASN A 114 -25.52 20.64 14.05
C ASN A 114 -26.89 19.94 13.95
N GLU A 115 -26.94 18.66 13.53
CA GLU A 115 -28.16 17.84 13.53
C GLU A 115 -28.44 17.12 14.87
N LYS A 116 -27.56 17.25 15.87
CA LYS A 116 -27.77 16.77 17.24
C LYS A 116 -28.34 17.86 18.15
#